data_AF-A0A4Y2PUY8-F1
#
_entry.id   AF-A0A4Y2PUY8-F1
#
_cell.length_a   1.000
_cell.length_b   1.000
_cell.length_c   1.000
_cell.angle_alpha   90.00
_cell.angle_beta   90.00
_cell.angle_gamma   90.00
#
_symmetry.space_group_name_H-M   'P 1'
#
loop_
_entity.id
_entity.type
_entity.pdbx_description
1 polymer ?
#
loop_
_entity_poly.entity_id
_entity_poly.type
_entity_poly.pdbx_seq_one_letter_code
_entity_poly.pdbx_strand_id
1 'polypeptide(L)'
;MYNYWRNLQKSACRRSETQEENERNFISDLNNLFDIAHGNVLEIIKIEEDRKFLLSQREPGRRGCLMGIDMKLAKREVRVLLRVIKQENRRANAHHSSEIDGNFIDSSEESSGTEDISDQPGPSSNIAQSSLEENINAQIELRMGIVCGRKCFLTPKIMSVLDRFHISQRSATFILEAVAESLGHNIDELAINRNTIQRYREDFRKTKATKIKELFKENEPSFVCVHWDSKLLPALNVRGLKSERLPIIAAYKDEEKLLGVPKLENSSGKEQAMAVWNVLKDWGLEDKAQILCSDTTSSNSGRINGAITFLELYADREMTYFPCRNI
;
A
#
# COMPACT_ATOMS: atom_id res chain seq x y z
N MET A 1 -25.38 26.00 8.12
CA MET A 1 -23.93 25.77 8.32
C MET A 1 -23.06 26.51 7.31
N TYR A 2 -23.09 26.22 6.01
CA TYR A 2 -22.18 26.83 5.02
C TYR A 2 -22.16 28.37 5.00
N ASN A 3 -23.33 29.01 4.91
CA ASN A 3 -23.41 30.49 4.89
C ASN A 3 -22.96 31.14 6.21
N TYR A 4 -23.20 30.46 7.33
CA TYR A 4 -22.79 30.93 8.66
C TYR A 4 -21.26 30.86 8.81
N TRP A 5 -20.63 29.78 8.34
CA TRP A 5 -19.17 29.67 8.24
C TRP A 5 -18.55 30.74 7.34
N ARG A 6 -19.15 31.01 6.17
CA ARG A 6 -18.68 32.07 5.26
C ARG A 6 -18.73 33.47 5.89
N ASN A 7 -19.67 33.71 6.79
CA ASN A 7 -19.75 34.97 7.52
C ASN A 7 -18.69 35.05 8.64
N LEU A 8 -18.45 33.96 9.36
CA LEU A 8 -17.35 33.87 10.34
C LEU A 8 -15.98 34.09 9.69
N GLN A 9 -15.78 33.56 8.49
CA GLN A 9 -14.53 33.71 7.75
C GLN A 9 -14.22 35.18 7.40
N LYS A 10 -15.23 36.01 7.15
CA LYS A 10 -15.05 37.44 6.84
C LYS A 10 -14.55 38.25 8.03
N SER A 11 -14.80 37.79 9.25
CA SER A 11 -14.39 38.43 10.50
C SER A 11 -13.26 37.70 11.23
N ALA A 12 -12.62 36.71 10.59
CA ALA A 12 -11.59 35.85 11.20
C ALA A 12 -10.35 36.62 11.75
N CYS A 13 -10.06 37.82 11.25
CA CYS A 13 -8.97 38.65 11.75
C CYS A 13 -9.34 39.46 13.02
N ARG A 14 -10.62 39.48 13.43
CA ARG A 14 -11.11 40.24 14.59
C ARG A 14 -11.15 39.33 15.82
N ARG A 15 -10.37 39.65 16.85
CA ARG A 15 -10.40 38.97 18.17
C ARG A 15 -11.31 39.69 19.16
N SER A 16 -12.57 39.95 18.77
CA SER A 16 -13.56 40.48 19.70
C SER A 16 -14.26 39.31 20.41
N GLU A 17 -14.63 39.49 21.67
CA GLU A 17 -15.30 38.48 22.49
C GLU A 17 -16.54 37.89 21.79
N THR A 18 -17.34 38.73 21.14
CA THR A 18 -18.51 38.31 20.35
C THR A 18 -18.16 37.40 19.17
N GLN A 19 -17.00 37.59 18.55
CA GLN A 19 -16.55 36.75 17.44
C GLN A 19 -16.11 35.38 17.95
N GLU A 20 -15.36 35.34 19.05
CA GLU A 20 -14.93 34.09 19.69
C GLU A 20 -16.12 33.26 20.20
N GLU A 21 -17.17 33.92 20.70
CA GLU A 21 -18.44 33.26 21.06
C GLU A 21 -19.15 32.68 19.84
N ASN A 22 -19.25 33.42 18.73
CA ASN A 22 -19.85 32.91 17.50
C ASN A 22 -19.06 31.73 16.91
N GLU A 23 -17.73 31.73 17.01
CA GLU A 23 -16.89 30.60 16.61
C GLU A 23 -17.09 29.38 17.52
N ARG A 24 -17.19 29.58 18.84
CA ARG A 24 -17.51 28.48 19.78
C ARG A 24 -18.89 27.88 19.50
N ASN A 25 -19.89 28.72 19.23
CA ASN A 25 -21.24 28.27 18.87
C ASN A 25 -21.23 27.47 17.57
N PHE A 26 -20.49 27.93 16.55
CA PHE A 26 -20.32 27.17 15.31
C PHE A 26 -19.70 25.80 15.52
N ILE A 27 -18.66 25.70 16.34
CA ILE A 27 -17.98 24.44 16.64
C ILE A 27 -18.94 23.49 17.38
N SER A 28 -19.73 24.02 18.31
CA SER A 28 -20.78 23.25 19.01
C SER A 28 -21.80 22.68 18.01
N ASP A 29 -22.32 23.52 17.12
CA ASP A 29 -23.28 23.08 16.09
C ASP A 29 -22.66 22.08 15.10
N LEU A 30 -21.38 22.24 14.76
CA LEU A 30 -20.65 21.32 13.90
C LEU A 30 -20.51 19.93 14.52
N ASN A 31 -20.24 19.86 15.82
CA ASN A 31 -20.14 18.58 16.53
C ASN A 31 -21.48 17.83 16.57
N ASN A 32 -22.60 18.55 16.48
CA ASN A 32 -23.95 17.97 16.46
C ASN A 32 -24.51 17.75 15.04
N LEU A 33 -23.80 18.18 13.99
CA LEU A 33 -24.28 18.16 12.61
C LEU A 33 -24.50 16.74 12.05
N PHE A 34 -23.76 15.76 12.57
CA PHE A 34 -23.78 14.37 12.09
C PHE A 34 -24.58 13.43 13.00
N ASP A 35 -25.64 13.91 13.66
CA ASP A 35 -26.63 13.00 14.25
C ASP A 35 -27.49 12.41 13.12
N ILE A 36 -27.25 11.13 12.82
CA ILE A 36 -27.93 10.40 11.74
C ILE A 36 -29.28 9.82 12.22
N ALA A 37 -29.61 9.95 13.51
CA ALA A 37 -30.85 9.41 14.05
C ALA A 37 -32.08 10.18 13.53
N HIS A 38 -33.19 9.46 13.38
CA HIS A 38 -34.46 10.04 12.94
C HIS A 38 -34.96 11.09 13.94
N GLY A 39 -35.64 12.16 13.49
CA GLY A 39 -36.13 13.24 14.37
C GLY A 39 -36.99 12.75 15.54
N ASN A 40 -37.81 11.72 15.29
CA ASN A 40 -38.68 11.09 16.31
C ASN A 40 -38.11 9.78 16.89
N VAL A 41 -36.79 9.57 16.82
CA VAL A 41 -36.15 8.30 17.22
C VAL A 41 -36.49 7.85 18.65
N LEU A 42 -36.68 8.78 19.58
CA LEU A 42 -37.01 8.47 20.98
C LEU A 42 -38.42 7.88 21.13
N GLU A 43 -39.35 8.23 20.25
CA GLU A 43 -40.70 7.67 20.21
C GLU A 43 -40.72 6.30 19.52
N ILE A 44 -39.84 6.09 18.53
CA ILE A 44 -39.73 4.85 17.76
C ILE A 44 -39.11 3.72 18.60
N ILE A 45 -38.09 4.02 19.39
CA ILE A 45 -37.43 3.03 20.26
C ILE A 45 -38.38 2.70 21.42
N LYS A 46 -38.71 1.42 21.58
CA LYS A 46 -39.60 0.93 22.65
C LYS A 46 -38.85 0.46 23.91
N ILE A 47 -37.57 0.14 23.77
CA ILE A 47 -36.70 -0.37 24.85
C ILE A 47 -36.05 0.81 25.57
N GLU A 48 -36.17 0.87 26.88
CA GLU A 48 -35.72 2.01 27.68
C GLU A 48 -34.18 2.08 27.77
N GLU A 49 -33.51 0.93 27.76
CA GLU A 49 -32.05 0.81 27.72
C GLU A 49 -31.47 1.40 26.42
N ASP A 50 -32.11 1.11 25.29
CA ASP A 50 -31.67 1.61 23.98
C ASP A 50 -31.90 3.12 23.84
N ARG A 51 -32.97 3.66 24.44
CA ARG A 51 -33.18 5.12 24.55
C ARG A 51 -32.06 5.77 25.35
N LYS A 52 -31.71 5.19 26.51
CA LYS A 52 -30.59 5.68 27.34
C LYS A 52 -29.26 5.57 26.62
N PHE A 53 -29.04 4.50 25.85
CA PHE A 53 -27.84 4.33 25.05
C PHE A 53 -27.73 5.39 23.96
N LEU A 54 -28.80 5.67 23.23
CA LEU A 54 -28.81 6.73 22.21
C LEU A 54 -28.55 8.11 22.83
N LEU A 55 -29.18 8.43 23.96
CA LEU A 55 -28.90 9.67 24.68
C LEU A 55 -27.43 9.74 25.12
N SER A 56 -26.85 8.63 25.55
CA SER A 56 -25.44 8.56 25.93
C SER A 56 -24.46 8.79 24.78
N GLN A 57 -24.87 8.51 23.53
CA GLN A 57 -24.06 8.80 22.33
C GLN A 57 -24.13 10.29 21.93
N ARG A 58 -25.20 10.99 22.32
CA ARG A 58 -25.40 12.42 22.06
C ARG A 58 -24.72 13.32 23.09
N GLU A 59 -24.29 12.76 24.21
CA GLU A 59 -23.55 13.52 25.21
C GLU A 59 -22.13 13.87 24.72
N PRO A 60 -21.64 15.09 24.98
CA PRO A 60 -20.29 15.47 24.63
C PRO A 60 -19.27 14.63 25.41
N GLY A 61 -18.34 14.01 24.68
CA GLY A 61 -17.34 13.09 25.24
C GLY A 61 -17.76 11.62 25.09
N ARG A 62 -16.94 10.71 25.59
CA ARG A 62 -17.15 9.27 25.41
C ARG A 62 -17.41 8.60 26.76
N ARG A 63 -18.65 8.19 27.02
CA ARG A 63 -19.02 7.47 28.27
C ARG A 63 -18.44 6.06 28.37
N GLY A 64 -18.13 5.41 27.24
CA GLY A 64 -17.66 4.02 27.19
C GLY A 64 -16.32 3.86 26.48
N CYS A 65 -15.53 2.87 26.90
CA CYS A 65 -14.25 2.52 26.27
C CYS A 65 -14.25 1.02 25.96
N LEU A 66 -14.24 0.65 24.66
CA LEU A 66 -13.95 -0.70 24.19
C LEU A 66 -12.42 -0.90 24.18
N MET A 67 -11.87 -0.98 25.39
CA MET A 67 -10.46 -1.14 25.77
C MET A 67 -9.47 -1.23 24.59
N GLY A 68 -9.38 -2.37 23.89
CA GLY A 68 -8.31 -2.65 22.94
C GLY A 68 -8.26 -1.74 21.71
N ILE A 69 -9.41 -1.38 21.13
CA ILE A 69 -9.49 -0.54 19.93
C ILE A 69 -9.44 0.94 20.35
N ASP A 70 -10.20 1.29 21.39
CA ASP A 70 -10.32 2.67 21.84
C ASP A 70 -9.04 3.19 22.50
N MET A 71 -8.29 2.35 23.22
CA MET A 71 -6.99 2.73 23.79
C MET A 71 -5.94 3.01 22.70
N LYS A 72 -6.02 2.32 21.55
CA LYS A 72 -5.13 2.61 20.41
C LYS A 72 -5.49 3.94 19.75
N LEU A 73 -6.79 4.27 19.69
CA LEU A 73 -7.29 5.52 19.13
C LEU A 73 -6.99 6.70 20.05
N ALA A 74 -7.21 6.58 21.37
CA ALA A 74 -6.83 7.58 22.36
C ALA A 74 -5.30 7.86 22.33
N LYS A 75 -4.46 6.82 22.26
CA LYS A 75 -3.01 6.98 22.06
C LYS A 75 -2.64 7.65 20.73
N ARG A 76 -3.52 7.60 19.73
CA ARG A 76 -3.33 8.32 18.45
C ARG A 76 -3.71 9.78 18.60
N GLU A 77 -4.84 10.08 19.23
CA GLU A 77 -5.31 11.44 19.51
C GLU A 77 -4.32 12.21 20.38
N VAL A 78 -3.83 11.61 21.46
CA VAL A 78 -2.77 12.21 22.31
C VAL A 78 -1.51 12.52 21.50
N ARG A 79 -1.11 11.64 20.58
CA ARG A 79 0.04 11.90 19.69
C ARG A 79 -0.23 13.02 18.70
N VAL A 80 -1.45 13.17 18.21
CA VAL A 80 -1.83 14.29 17.33
C VAL A 80 -1.79 15.59 18.12
N LEU A 81 -2.37 15.63 19.32
CA LEU A 81 -2.36 16.80 20.19
C LEU A 81 -0.92 17.23 20.53
N LEU A 82 -0.05 16.28 20.91
CA LEU A 82 1.37 16.56 21.17
C LEU A 82 2.11 17.14 19.95
N ARG A 83 1.73 16.76 18.73
CA ARG A 83 2.31 17.35 17.51
C ARG A 83 1.84 18.78 17.30
N VAL A 84 0.56 19.06 17.56
CA VAL A 84 -0.01 20.41 17.46
C VAL A 84 0.69 21.33 18.47
N ILE A 85 0.77 20.92 19.74
CA ILE A 85 1.46 21.68 20.80
C ILE A 85 2.93 21.92 20.44
N LYS A 86 3.64 20.89 19.93
CA LYS A 86 5.04 21.05 19.51
C LYS A 86 5.19 22.00 18.32
N GLN A 87 4.22 22.04 17.41
CA GLN A 87 4.22 22.95 16.27
C GLN A 87 3.91 24.39 16.70
N GLU A 88 3.00 24.59 17.64
CA GLU A 88 2.73 25.89 18.25
C GLU A 88 3.94 26.42 19.03
N ASN A 89 4.60 25.59 19.83
CA ASN A 89 5.84 25.98 20.52
C ASN A 89 6.96 26.36 19.54
N ARG A 90 7.05 25.70 18.38
CA ARG A 90 8.00 26.11 17.31
C ARG A 90 7.65 27.46 16.71
N ARG A 91 6.35 27.74 16.49
CA ARG A 91 5.89 29.04 16.00
C ARG A 91 6.15 30.14 17.03
N ALA A 92 5.85 29.90 18.31
CA ALA A 92 6.12 30.84 19.40
C ALA A 92 7.62 31.15 19.53
N ASN A 93 8.49 30.14 19.45
CA ASN A 93 9.94 30.34 19.50
C ASN A 93 10.48 31.10 18.27
N ALA A 94 9.91 30.88 17.08
CA ALA A 94 10.27 31.63 15.88
C ALA A 94 9.85 33.11 15.96
N HIS A 95 8.70 33.39 16.58
CA HIS A 95 8.27 34.75 16.89
C HIS A 95 9.20 35.41 17.93
N HIS A 96 9.64 34.69 18.96
CA HIS A 96 10.57 35.23 19.96
C HIS A 96 11.97 35.51 19.39
N SER A 97 12.49 34.70 18.45
CA SER A 97 13.74 35.00 17.75
C SER A 97 13.64 36.22 16.83
N SER A 98 12.45 36.51 16.31
CA SER A 98 12.21 37.68 15.45
C SER A 98 12.09 38.99 16.25
N GLU A 99 11.74 38.93 17.54
CA GLU A 99 11.69 40.11 18.42
C GLU A 99 13.07 40.50 18.98
N ILE A 100 14.01 39.56 19.07
CA ILE A 100 15.37 39.82 19.56
C ILE A 100 16.25 40.49 18.49
N ASP A 101 16.01 40.23 17.20
CA ASP A 101 16.77 40.80 16.08
C ASP A 101 16.34 42.23 15.71
N GLY A 102 15.38 42.83 16.42
CA GLY A 102 14.85 44.17 16.17
C GLY A 102 15.73 45.35 16.61
N ASN A 103 17.01 45.11 16.97
CA ASN A 103 17.92 46.15 17.45
C ASN A 103 19.29 46.11 16.75
N PHE A 104 19.32 46.16 15.41
CA PHE A 104 20.46 46.75 14.73
C PHE A 104 20.04 47.41 13.40
N ILE A 105 20.52 48.64 13.24
CA ILE A 105 20.08 49.66 12.29
C ILE A 105 20.68 49.45 10.89
N ASP A 106 19.78 49.39 9.91
CA ASP A 106 19.73 50.02 8.57
C ASP A 106 21.00 50.30 7.74
N SER A 107 20.99 49.84 6.47
CA SER A 107 21.03 50.69 5.25
C SER A 107 20.89 49.80 3.98
N SER A 108 19.67 49.64 3.43
CA SER A 108 19.12 50.20 2.16
C SER A 108 19.97 49.95 0.89
N GLU A 109 19.48 49.63 -0.33
CA GLU A 109 18.20 49.78 -1.06
C GLU A 109 18.23 48.76 -2.24
N GLU A 110 17.22 47.91 -2.44
CA GLU A 110 16.01 48.04 -3.28
C GLU A 110 16.15 47.66 -4.77
N SER A 111 15.30 46.74 -5.25
CA SER A 111 14.18 47.05 -6.16
C SER A 111 13.52 45.80 -6.77
N SER A 112 12.22 45.65 -6.45
CA SER A 112 11.03 45.12 -7.18
C SER A 112 11.14 43.80 -7.99
N GLY A 113 10.31 42.77 -7.76
CA GLY A 113 8.84 42.68 -7.96
C GLY A 113 8.58 42.06 -9.36
N THR A 114 7.77 41.03 -9.64
CA THR A 114 6.58 40.42 -9.05
C THR A 114 6.29 39.07 -9.75
N GLU A 115 5.37 38.31 -9.16
CA GLU A 115 4.51 37.16 -9.62
C GLU A 115 4.26 37.08 -11.16
N ASP A 116 3.92 35.97 -11.84
CA ASP A 116 2.93 34.92 -11.52
C ASP A 116 2.91 33.76 -12.59
N ILE A 117 2.21 32.66 -12.25
CA ILE A 117 1.67 31.46 -12.97
C ILE A 117 1.81 31.28 -14.52
N SER A 118 2.15 30.05 -14.99
CA SER A 118 1.31 29.22 -15.92
C SER A 118 1.97 27.91 -16.41
N ASP A 119 1.13 26.87 -16.61
CA ASP A 119 1.40 25.49 -17.02
C ASP A 119 1.43 25.26 -18.56
N GLN A 120 2.46 24.51 -19.05
CA GLN A 120 2.56 23.67 -20.28
C GLN A 120 2.52 24.32 -21.70
N PRO A 121 2.91 23.64 -22.82
CA PRO A 121 4.11 22.82 -23.13
C PRO A 121 4.81 23.12 -24.51
N GLY A 122 6.16 23.10 -24.55
CA GLY A 122 7.07 22.88 -25.71
C GLY A 122 7.17 23.95 -26.83
N PRO A 123 8.20 23.96 -27.73
CA PRO A 123 9.41 23.13 -27.84
C PRO A 123 10.76 23.90 -27.97
N SER A 124 11.86 23.18 -27.70
CA SER A 124 13.19 23.25 -28.37
C SER A 124 13.86 24.62 -28.60
N SER A 125 14.93 24.89 -27.85
CA SER A 125 16.20 25.35 -28.45
C SER A 125 17.38 25.11 -27.50
N ASN A 126 18.42 24.50 -28.07
CA ASN A 126 19.70 24.11 -27.47
C ASN A 126 20.57 25.30 -27.01
N ILE A 127 21.66 24.95 -26.30
CA ILE A 127 22.86 25.73 -25.93
C ILE A 127 22.81 26.18 -24.44
N ALA A 128 23.71 25.81 -23.51
CA ALA A 128 25.07 25.25 -23.57
C ALA A 128 25.29 24.24 -22.41
N GLN A 129 25.98 23.13 -22.70
CA GLN A 129 26.15 21.97 -21.81
C GLN A 129 27.44 21.94 -20.97
N SER A 130 28.28 22.97 -20.97
CA SER A 130 29.66 22.78 -20.50
C SER A 130 29.92 23.06 -19.01
N SER A 131 29.04 23.74 -18.26
CA SER A 131 29.31 24.10 -16.85
C SER A 131 28.51 23.31 -15.82
N LEU A 132 27.55 22.48 -16.25
CA LEU A 132 26.76 21.62 -15.36
C LEU A 132 27.38 20.23 -15.17
N GLU A 133 28.21 19.78 -16.12
CA GLU A 133 28.81 18.43 -16.10
C GLU A 133 29.93 18.28 -15.06
N GLU A 134 30.72 19.34 -14.81
CA GLU A 134 31.81 19.28 -13.83
C GLU A 134 31.30 19.16 -12.38
N ASN A 135 30.16 19.77 -12.06
CA ASN A 135 29.58 19.73 -10.71
C ASN A 135 28.80 18.43 -10.45
N ILE A 136 28.24 17.81 -11.50
CA ILE A 136 27.65 16.47 -11.42
C ILE A 136 28.75 15.42 -11.22
N ASN A 137 29.90 15.56 -11.88
CA ASN A 137 31.02 14.63 -11.74
C ASN A 137 31.66 14.67 -10.34
N ALA A 138 31.79 15.85 -9.72
CA ALA A 138 32.27 15.96 -8.32
C ALA A 138 31.29 15.34 -7.30
N GLN A 139 29.97 15.44 -7.54
CA GLN A 139 28.96 14.76 -6.72
C GLN A 139 28.91 13.25 -6.96
N ILE A 140 29.27 12.78 -8.15
CA ILE A 140 29.42 11.36 -8.48
C ILE A 140 30.69 10.79 -7.83
N GLU A 141 31.80 11.52 -7.81
CA GLU A 141 33.06 11.11 -7.14
C GLU A 141 32.91 11.03 -5.62
N LEU A 142 32.14 11.92 -4.97
CA LEU A 142 31.82 11.81 -3.55
C LEU A 142 30.92 10.61 -3.21
N ARG A 143 30.28 9.97 -4.20
CA ARG A 143 29.54 8.70 -4.04
C ARG A 143 30.38 7.46 -4.36
N MET A 144 31.63 7.61 -4.79
CA MET A 144 32.55 6.48 -5.07
C MET A 144 33.27 5.94 -3.83
N GLY A 145 32.80 6.27 -2.62
CA GLY A 145 33.29 5.74 -1.34
C GLY A 145 32.65 4.43 -0.87
N ILE A 146 31.96 3.67 -1.73
CA ILE A 146 31.58 2.29 -1.43
C ILE A 146 32.18 1.41 -2.51
N VAL A 147 33.40 0.93 -2.27
CA VAL A 147 33.99 -0.16 -3.03
C VAL A 147 33.11 -1.38 -2.78
N CYS A 148 32.13 -1.62 -3.66
CA CYS A 148 31.39 -2.87 -3.62
C CYS A 148 32.35 -3.96 -4.07
N GLY A 149 32.60 -4.93 -3.19
CA GLY A 149 33.37 -6.11 -3.52
C GLY A 149 32.88 -6.76 -4.81
N ARG A 150 33.81 -7.14 -5.68
CA ARG A 150 33.50 -7.73 -7.00
C ARG A 150 33.36 -9.25 -6.95
N LYS A 151 33.86 -9.90 -5.89
CA LYS A 151 33.82 -11.36 -5.73
C LYS A 151 32.45 -11.77 -5.22
N CYS A 152 31.66 -12.40 -6.08
CA CYS A 152 30.39 -12.99 -5.69
C CYS A 152 30.56 -14.49 -5.40
N PHE A 153 30.13 -14.94 -4.23
CA PHE A 153 30.08 -16.37 -3.84
C PHE A 153 28.63 -16.85 -3.60
N LEU A 154 27.64 -16.02 -3.94
CA LEU A 154 26.22 -16.36 -3.79
C LEU A 154 25.85 -17.47 -4.78
N THR A 155 25.70 -18.68 -4.26
CA THR A 155 25.31 -19.85 -5.05
C THR A 155 23.81 -20.14 -4.94
N PRO A 156 23.22 -20.89 -5.89
CA PRO A 156 21.85 -21.40 -5.78
C PRO A 156 21.60 -22.16 -4.47
N LYS A 157 22.61 -22.85 -3.94
CA LYS A 157 22.54 -23.57 -2.66
C LYS A 157 22.33 -22.59 -1.49
N ILE A 158 23.11 -21.52 -1.41
CA ILE A 158 22.93 -20.47 -0.39
C ILE A 158 21.53 -19.85 -0.50
N MET A 159 21.10 -19.49 -1.72
CA MET A 159 19.78 -18.89 -1.94
C MET A 159 18.66 -19.81 -1.48
N SER A 160 18.76 -21.11 -1.76
CA SER A 160 17.77 -22.11 -1.34
C SER A 160 17.65 -22.22 0.18
N VAL A 161 18.77 -22.11 0.91
CA VAL A 161 18.80 -22.14 2.38
C VAL A 161 18.16 -20.86 2.94
N LEU A 162 18.56 -19.69 2.43
CA LEU A 162 17.98 -18.41 2.86
C LEU A 162 16.46 -18.34 2.65
N ASP A 163 15.96 -18.88 1.54
CA ASP A 163 14.52 -18.96 1.25
C ASP A 163 13.81 -19.97 2.17
N ARG A 164 14.38 -21.16 2.39
CA ARG A 164 13.79 -22.21 3.23
C ARG A 164 13.64 -21.78 4.70
N PHE A 165 14.62 -21.05 5.23
CA PHE A 165 14.61 -20.57 6.61
C PHE A 165 14.01 -19.17 6.75
N HIS A 166 13.37 -18.64 5.70
CA HIS A 166 12.74 -17.31 5.70
C HIS A 166 13.67 -16.18 6.18
N ILE A 167 14.96 -16.29 5.87
CA ILE A 167 15.96 -15.31 6.29
C ILE A 167 15.75 -14.01 5.52
N SER A 168 15.64 -12.89 6.24
CA SER A 168 15.50 -11.57 5.63
C SER A 168 16.78 -11.16 4.89
N GLN A 169 16.69 -10.25 3.92
CA GLN A 169 17.89 -9.80 3.20
C GLN A 169 18.94 -9.17 4.12
N ARG A 170 18.50 -8.43 5.14
CA ARG A 170 19.38 -7.83 6.15
C ARG A 170 20.00 -8.89 7.07
N SER A 171 19.23 -9.90 7.48
CA SER A 171 19.78 -10.99 8.27
C SER A 171 20.80 -11.80 7.46
N ALA A 172 20.54 -11.99 6.17
CA ALA A 172 21.44 -12.69 5.27
C ALA A 172 22.78 -11.94 5.10
N THR A 173 22.78 -10.60 4.98
CA THR A 173 24.04 -9.85 4.92
C THR A 173 24.88 -10.07 6.17
N PHE A 174 24.29 -9.91 7.36
CA PHE A 174 25.02 -10.07 8.63
C PHE A 174 25.57 -11.49 8.82
N ILE A 175 24.78 -12.52 8.50
CA ILE A 175 25.21 -13.92 8.62
C ILE A 175 26.37 -14.19 7.65
N LEU A 176 26.25 -13.74 6.40
CA LEU A 176 27.27 -13.98 5.38
C LEU A 176 28.56 -13.21 5.65
N GLU A 177 28.47 -11.98 6.17
CA GLU A 177 29.61 -11.17 6.61
C GLU A 177 30.36 -11.85 7.75
N ALA A 178 29.65 -12.24 8.82
CA ALA A 178 30.26 -12.91 9.98
C ALA A 178 30.93 -14.25 9.61
N VAL A 179 30.32 -15.02 8.70
CA VAL A 179 30.91 -16.26 8.19
C VAL A 179 32.15 -15.98 7.34
N ALA A 180 32.12 -14.98 6.46
CA ALA A 180 33.26 -14.60 5.65
C ALA A 180 34.46 -14.15 6.50
N GLU A 181 34.21 -13.32 7.51
CA GLU A 181 35.22 -12.84 8.45
C GLU A 181 35.84 -14.00 9.24
N SER A 182 35.00 -14.92 9.74
CA SER A 182 35.46 -16.12 10.46
C SER A 182 36.33 -17.06 9.62
N LEU A 183 36.13 -17.05 8.30
CA LEU A 183 36.93 -17.80 7.33
C LEU A 183 38.19 -17.05 6.87
N GLY A 184 38.45 -15.85 7.38
CA GLY A 184 39.60 -15.03 7.02
C GLY A 184 39.48 -14.30 5.67
N HIS A 185 38.26 -14.15 5.14
CA HIS A 185 38.04 -13.39 3.91
C HIS A 185 37.87 -11.89 4.21
N ASN A 186 38.45 -11.05 3.36
CA ASN A 186 38.22 -9.60 3.42
C ASN A 186 36.81 -9.27 2.92
N ILE A 187 36.00 -8.66 3.79
CA ILE A 187 34.60 -8.30 3.50
C ILE A 187 34.51 -7.29 2.36
N ASP A 188 35.46 -6.35 2.25
CA ASP A 188 35.47 -5.29 1.23
C ASP A 188 35.63 -5.85 -0.19
N GLU A 189 36.17 -7.06 -0.33
CA GLU A 189 36.32 -7.73 -1.62
C GLU A 189 35.05 -8.48 -2.04
N LEU A 190 34.13 -8.75 -1.12
CA LEU A 190 32.95 -9.58 -1.33
C LEU A 190 31.72 -8.75 -1.72
N ALA A 191 30.93 -9.28 -2.66
CA ALA A 191 29.68 -8.67 -3.10
C ALA A 191 28.52 -8.91 -2.10
N ILE A 192 28.76 -8.74 -0.79
CA ILE A 192 27.74 -8.93 0.25
C ILE A 192 27.08 -7.58 0.53
N ASN A 193 26.01 -7.28 -0.22
CA ASN A 193 25.15 -6.16 0.12
C ASN A 193 23.68 -6.55 -0.08
N ARG A 194 22.79 -5.83 0.59
CA ARG A 194 21.35 -6.10 0.58
C ARG A 194 20.77 -6.17 -0.85
N ASN A 195 21.18 -5.28 -1.73
CA ASN A 195 20.67 -5.19 -3.10
C ASN A 195 21.19 -6.35 -3.96
N THR A 196 22.45 -6.75 -3.79
CA THR A 196 23.03 -7.92 -4.45
C THR A 196 22.30 -9.18 -4.04
N ILE A 197 22.12 -9.42 -2.73
CA ILE A 197 21.38 -10.59 -2.26
C ILE A 197 19.93 -10.58 -2.78
N GLN A 198 19.28 -9.41 -2.82
CA GLN A 198 17.95 -9.28 -3.39
C GLN A 198 17.93 -9.70 -4.87
N ARG A 199 18.81 -9.14 -5.70
CA ARG A 199 18.88 -9.45 -7.13
C ARG A 199 19.16 -10.93 -7.38
N TYR A 200 20.11 -11.52 -6.63
CA TYR A 200 20.43 -12.95 -6.74
C TYR A 200 19.27 -13.85 -6.31
N ARG A 201 18.50 -13.46 -5.27
CA ARG A 201 17.28 -14.21 -4.89
C ARG A 201 16.19 -14.08 -5.93
N GLU A 202 16.00 -12.91 -6.53
CA GLU A 202 15.04 -12.71 -7.61
C GLU A 202 15.40 -13.57 -8.83
N ASP A 203 16.67 -13.55 -9.25
CA ASP A 203 17.17 -14.37 -10.35
C ASP A 203 17.01 -15.87 -10.06
N PHE A 204 17.47 -16.32 -8.90
CA PHE A 204 17.32 -17.72 -8.47
C PHE A 204 15.85 -18.18 -8.47
N ARG A 205 14.93 -17.34 -7.99
CA ARG A 205 13.49 -17.65 -7.98
C ARG A 205 12.92 -17.71 -9.40
N LYS A 206 13.35 -16.83 -10.31
CA LYS A 206 12.97 -16.88 -11.74
C LYS A 206 13.45 -18.17 -12.39
N THR A 207 14.72 -18.54 -12.19
CA THR A 207 15.26 -19.81 -12.71
C THR A 207 14.51 -21.01 -12.13
N LYS A 208 14.23 -21.00 -10.83
CA LYS A 208 13.48 -22.07 -10.16
C LYS A 208 12.04 -22.17 -10.71
N ALA A 209 11.36 -21.05 -10.89
CA ALA A 209 10.00 -21.03 -11.45
C ALA A 209 9.99 -21.54 -12.91
N THR A 210 10.98 -21.18 -13.71
CA THR A 210 11.13 -21.65 -15.10
C THR A 210 11.31 -23.17 -15.13
N LYS A 211 12.23 -23.71 -14.34
CA LYS A 211 12.43 -25.17 -14.20
C LYS A 211 11.17 -25.89 -13.75
N ILE A 212 10.45 -25.32 -12.79
CA ILE A 212 9.18 -25.86 -12.29
C ILE A 212 8.12 -25.93 -13.42
N LYS A 213 8.08 -24.91 -14.28
CA LYS A 213 7.16 -24.83 -15.40
C LYS A 213 7.52 -25.82 -16.51
N GLU A 214 8.80 -25.96 -16.83
CA GLU A 214 9.31 -26.94 -17.79
C GLU A 214 8.98 -28.38 -17.35
N LEU A 215 9.34 -28.75 -16.12
CA LEU A 215 9.04 -30.07 -15.55
C LEU A 215 7.55 -30.41 -15.57
N PHE A 216 6.69 -29.42 -15.33
CA PHE A 216 5.24 -29.65 -15.39
C PHE A 216 4.74 -29.83 -16.83
N LYS A 217 5.33 -29.15 -17.81
CA LYS A 217 4.99 -29.32 -19.23
C LYS A 217 5.42 -30.69 -19.76
N GLU A 218 6.55 -31.22 -19.29
CA GLU A 218 7.03 -32.57 -19.61
C GLU A 218 6.05 -33.68 -19.23
N ASN A 219 5.20 -33.46 -18.22
CA ASN A 219 4.16 -34.42 -17.81
C ASN A 219 3.03 -34.58 -18.84
N GLU A 220 2.96 -33.70 -19.85
CA GLU A 220 1.95 -33.65 -20.91
C GLU A 220 0.54 -34.01 -20.43
N PRO A 221 -0.09 -33.19 -19.56
CA PRO A 221 -1.40 -33.53 -19.04
C PRO A 221 -2.43 -33.61 -20.16
N SER A 222 -3.27 -34.65 -20.15
CA SER A 222 -4.36 -34.85 -21.09
C SER A 222 -5.55 -33.93 -20.80
N PHE A 223 -5.83 -33.72 -19.51
CA PHE A 223 -6.77 -32.72 -19.00
C PHE A 223 -6.29 -32.22 -17.64
N VAL A 224 -6.74 -31.05 -17.22
CA VAL A 224 -6.48 -30.49 -15.90
C VAL A 224 -7.78 -29.98 -15.26
N CYS A 225 -7.87 -30.12 -13.94
CA CYS A 225 -8.87 -29.43 -13.14
C CYS A 225 -8.27 -28.12 -12.62
N VAL A 226 -8.93 -27.00 -12.93
CA VAL A 226 -8.47 -25.65 -12.56
C VAL A 226 -9.25 -25.20 -11.34
N HIS A 227 -8.52 -24.97 -10.25
CA HIS A 227 -9.04 -24.45 -8.99
C HIS A 227 -8.62 -22.99 -8.81
N TRP A 228 -9.54 -22.13 -8.36
CA TRP A 228 -9.19 -20.80 -7.90
C TRP A 228 -10.02 -20.37 -6.69
N ASP A 229 -9.38 -19.60 -5.80
CA ASP A 229 -10.00 -19.01 -4.61
C ASP A 229 -9.30 -17.69 -4.29
N SER A 230 -10.04 -16.60 -4.10
CA SER A 230 -9.45 -15.28 -3.91
C SER A 230 -9.10 -15.01 -2.44
N LYS A 231 -8.00 -14.28 -2.21
CA LYS A 231 -7.57 -13.88 -0.87
C LYS A 231 -7.07 -12.44 -0.83
N LEU A 232 -7.50 -11.71 0.19
CA LEU A 232 -6.95 -10.39 0.51
C LEU A 232 -5.59 -10.53 1.18
N LEU A 233 -4.52 -10.17 0.46
CA LEU A 233 -3.14 -10.16 0.97
C LEU A 233 -2.60 -8.74 1.12
N PRO A 234 -1.65 -8.48 2.03
CA PRO A 234 -0.99 -7.18 2.13
C PRO A 234 -0.35 -6.79 0.78
N ALA A 235 -0.60 -5.57 0.33
CA ALA A 235 0.01 -5.05 -0.89
C ALA A 235 1.53 -4.88 -0.68
N LEU A 236 2.32 -5.24 -1.70
CA LEU A 236 3.79 -5.17 -1.63
C LEU A 236 4.34 -3.75 -1.49
N ASN A 237 3.62 -2.76 -2.04
CA ASN A 237 4.15 -1.40 -2.25
C ASN A 237 3.60 -0.37 -1.25
N VAL A 238 2.47 -0.64 -0.60
CA VAL A 238 1.77 0.33 0.26
C VAL A 238 1.42 -0.31 1.60
N ARG A 239 2.04 0.19 2.67
CA ARG A 239 1.77 -0.28 4.03
C ARG A 239 0.31 -0.03 4.40
N GLY A 240 -0.38 -1.09 4.83
CA GLY A 240 -1.76 -1.03 5.30
C GLY A 240 -2.81 -1.20 4.20
N LEU A 241 -2.41 -1.17 2.93
CA LEU A 241 -3.30 -1.53 1.82
C LEU A 241 -3.34 -3.04 1.64
N LYS A 242 -4.52 -3.59 1.43
CA LYS A 242 -4.71 -4.98 1.01
C LYS A 242 -5.01 -5.00 -0.49
N SER A 243 -4.48 -5.99 -1.17
CA SER A 243 -4.80 -6.26 -2.57
C SER A 243 -5.35 -7.67 -2.68
N GLU A 244 -6.39 -7.83 -3.48
CA GLU A 244 -6.93 -9.14 -3.80
C GLU A 244 -5.95 -9.90 -4.70
N ARG A 245 -5.80 -11.17 -4.40
CA ARG A 245 -4.87 -12.10 -5.04
C ARG A 245 -5.62 -13.38 -5.30
N LEU A 246 -5.48 -13.92 -6.51
CA LEU A 246 -6.20 -15.10 -6.96
C LEU A 246 -5.23 -16.27 -7.16
N PRO A 247 -4.96 -17.09 -6.14
CA PRO A 247 -4.35 -18.39 -6.31
C PRO A 247 -5.07 -19.20 -7.40
N ILE A 248 -4.32 -19.69 -8.39
CA ILE A 248 -4.81 -20.56 -9.45
C ILE A 248 -3.98 -21.83 -9.43
N ILE A 249 -4.65 -22.97 -9.27
CA ILE A 249 -4.04 -24.28 -9.11
C ILE A 249 -4.55 -25.19 -10.23
N ALA A 250 -3.67 -25.95 -10.86
CA ALA A 250 -4.04 -27.07 -11.72
C ALA A 250 -3.82 -28.38 -10.99
N ALA A 251 -4.85 -29.21 -10.93
CA ALA A 251 -4.77 -30.58 -10.43
C ALA A 251 -4.72 -31.56 -11.60
N TYR A 252 -3.78 -32.52 -11.55
CA TYR A 252 -3.58 -33.58 -12.54
C TYR A 252 -2.92 -34.80 -11.89
N LYS A 253 -3.47 -36.01 -12.09
CA LYS A 253 -2.94 -37.29 -11.58
C LYS A 253 -2.50 -37.22 -10.11
N ASP A 254 -3.40 -36.74 -9.25
CA ASP A 254 -3.20 -36.56 -7.80
C ASP A 254 -2.08 -35.55 -7.41
N GLU A 255 -1.52 -34.83 -8.38
CA GLU A 255 -0.62 -33.70 -8.14
C GLU A 255 -1.35 -32.38 -8.29
N GLU A 256 -1.12 -31.47 -7.36
CA GLU A 256 -1.58 -30.09 -7.42
C GLU A 256 -0.42 -29.15 -7.74
N LYS A 257 -0.64 -28.25 -8.70
CA LYS A 257 0.35 -27.27 -9.12
C LYS A 257 -0.18 -25.85 -9.04
N LEU A 258 0.45 -25.03 -8.21
CA LEU A 258 0.21 -23.59 -8.23
C LEU A 258 0.75 -23.00 -9.55
N LEU A 259 -0.16 -22.52 -10.40
CA LEU A 259 0.18 -21.90 -11.68
C LEU A 259 0.53 -20.43 -11.52
N GLY A 260 -0.17 -19.73 -10.62
CA GLY A 260 0.02 -18.31 -10.41
C GLY A 260 -0.81 -17.75 -9.26
N VAL A 261 -0.48 -16.52 -8.86
CA VAL A 261 -1.23 -15.74 -7.87
C VAL A 261 -1.39 -14.29 -8.38
N PRO A 262 -2.09 -14.07 -9.50
CA PRO A 262 -2.31 -12.73 -10.06
C PRO A 262 -2.97 -11.77 -9.06
N LYS A 263 -2.62 -10.48 -9.18
CA LYS A 263 -3.35 -9.38 -8.55
C LYS A 263 -4.63 -9.14 -9.33
N LEU A 264 -5.75 -9.04 -8.62
CA LEU A 264 -7.00 -8.58 -9.22
C LEU A 264 -7.19 -7.09 -8.94
N GLU A 265 -7.72 -6.36 -9.91
CA GLU A 265 -8.14 -4.96 -9.72
C GLU A 265 -9.51 -4.86 -9.05
N ASN A 266 -10.37 -5.86 -9.25
CA ASN A 266 -11.66 -6.01 -8.58
C ASN A 266 -12.06 -7.49 -8.50
N SER A 267 -13.07 -7.81 -7.69
CA SER A 267 -13.56 -9.17 -7.45
C SER A 267 -14.60 -9.66 -8.47
N SER A 268 -14.80 -8.96 -9.59
CA SER A 268 -15.82 -9.36 -10.58
C SER A 268 -15.47 -10.70 -11.23
N GLY A 269 -16.50 -11.46 -11.63
CA GLY A 269 -16.31 -12.73 -12.33
C GLY A 269 -15.50 -12.59 -13.61
N LYS A 270 -15.70 -11.50 -14.36
CA LYS A 270 -14.93 -11.19 -15.57
C LYS A 270 -13.43 -11.03 -15.29
N GLU A 271 -13.07 -10.28 -14.25
CA GLU A 271 -11.68 -10.05 -13.87
C GLU A 271 -11.03 -11.36 -13.40
N GLN A 272 -11.75 -12.15 -12.60
CA GLN A 272 -11.29 -13.47 -12.17
C GLN A 272 -11.07 -14.42 -13.37
N ALA A 273 -12.04 -14.50 -14.28
CA ALA A 273 -11.92 -15.31 -15.49
C ALA A 273 -10.75 -14.89 -16.38
N MET A 274 -10.55 -13.59 -16.58
CA MET A 274 -9.43 -13.07 -17.36
C MET A 274 -8.09 -13.44 -16.73
N ALA A 275 -7.97 -13.32 -15.40
CA ALA A 275 -6.77 -13.69 -14.68
C ALA A 275 -6.48 -15.21 -14.78
N VAL A 276 -7.51 -16.05 -14.60
CA VAL A 276 -7.42 -17.51 -14.78
C VAL A 276 -6.98 -17.84 -16.21
N TRP A 277 -7.64 -17.27 -17.20
CA TRP A 277 -7.37 -17.53 -18.62
C TRP A 277 -5.94 -17.15 -18.99
N ASN A 278 -5.48 -15.96 -18.63
CA ASN A 278 -4.11 -15.51 -18.92
C ASN A 278 -3.05 -16.44 -18.31
N VAL A 279 -3.31 -17.00 -17.12
CA VAL A 279 -2.42 -17.99 -16.51
C VAL A 279 -2.46 -19.32 -17.28
N LEU A 280 -3.64 -19.78 -17.71
CA LEU A 280 -3.73 -20.98 -18.55
C LEU A 280 -2.98 -20.80 -19.88
N LYS A 281 -3.07 -19.63 -20.52
CA LYS A 281 -2.28 -19.27 -21.71
C LYS A 281 -0.79 -19.37 -21.46
N ASP A 282 -0.31 -18.72 -20.40
CA ASP A 282 1.11 -18.70 -20.05
C ASP A 282 1.66 -20.12 -19.83
N TRP A 283 0.84 -21.02 -19.27
CA TRP A 283 1.20 -22.41 -19.04
C TRP A 283 0.94 -23.34 -20.23
N GLY A 284 0.26 -22.90 -21.29
CA GLY A 284 -0.11 -23.73 -22.44
C GLY A 284 -1.14 -24.80 -22.08
N LEU A 285 -2.11 -24.45 -21.22
CA LEU A 285 -3.14 -25.36 -20.70
C LEU A 285 -4.55 -25.02 -21.20
N GLU A 286 -4.69 -24.07 -22.13
CA GLU A 286 -5.98 -23.61 -22.68
C GLU A 286 -6.82 -24.80 -23.16
N ASP A 287 -6.24 -25.66 -24.00
CA ASP A 287 -6.94 -26.81 -24.57
C ASP A 287 -7.15 -27.97 -23.59
N LYS A 288 -6.48 -27.92 -22.44
CA LYS A 288 -6.43 -29.01 -21.45
C LYS A 288 -7.31 -28.74 -20.24
N ALA A 289 -7.69 -27.49 -19.99
CA ALA A 289 -8.60 -27.13 -18.91
C ALA A 289 -10.02 -27.61 -19.22
N GLN A 290 -10.45 -28.69 -18.56
CA GLN A 290 -11.78 -29.29 -18.79
C GLN A 290 -12.69 -29.18 -17.57
N ILE A 291 -12.11 -29.10 -16.38
CA ILE A 291 -12.83 -29.07 -15.11
C ILE A 291 -12.48 -27.77 -14.39
N LEU A 292 -13.49 -27.10 -13.84
CA LEU A 292 -13.37 -25.87 -13.09
C LEU A 292 -13.88 -26.11 -11.66
N CYS A 293 -13.12 -25.76 -10.62
CA CYS A 293 -13.61 -25.72 -9.24
C CYS A 293 -13.36 -24.33 -8.63
N SER A 294 -14.42 -23.78 -8.08
CA SER A 294 -14.38 -22.55 -7.31
C SER A 294 -15.45 -22.60 -6.23
N ASP A 295 -15.41 -21.66 -5.29
CA ASP A 295 -16.52 -21.46 -4.36
C ASP A 295 -17.81 -21.05 -5.10
N THR A 296 -18.95 -21.22 -4.43
CA THR A 296 -20.28 -20.91 -5.00
C THR A 296 -20.64 -19.44 -4.75
N THR A 297 -19.82 -18.52 -5.22
CA THR A 297 -20.09 -17.08 -5.17
C THR A 297 -20.75 -16.60 -6.46
N SER A 298 -21.51 -15.49 -6.38
CA SER A 298 -22.13 -14.88 -7.57
C SER A 298 -21.10 -14.43 -8.61
N SER A 299 -19.90 -14.02 -8.17
CA SER A 299 -18.76 -13.72 -9.04
C SER A 299 -18.24 -14.93 -9.78
N ASN A 300 -18.33 -16.15 -9.22
CA ASN A 300 -17.84 -17.35 -9.88
C ASN A 300 -18.93 -18.06 -10.70
N SER A 301 -20.08 -18.31 -10.09
CA SER A 301 -21.17 -19.11 -10.67
C SER A 301 -22.36 -18.30 -11.19
N GLY A 302 -22.24 -16.98 -11.31
CA GLY A 302 -23.30 -16.13 -11.86
C GLY A 302 -23.58 -16.46 -13.33
N ARG A 303 -24.85 -16.65 -13.69
CA ARG A 303 -25.27 -17.06 -15.05
C ARG A 303 -24.82 -16.13 -16.19
N ILE A 304 -24.70 -14.83 -15.92
CA ILE A 304 -24.38 -13.81 -16.93
C ILE A 304 -22.95 -13.26 -16.74
N ASN A 305 -22.58 -12.97 -15.48
CA ASN A 305 -21.33 -12.29 -15.14
C ASN A 305 -20.39 -13.15 -14.28
N GLY A 306 -20.63 -14.46 -14.22
CA GLY A 306 -19.80 -15.40 -13.48
C GLY A 306 -18.50 -15.70 -14.21
N ALA A 307 -17.44 -15.96 -13.45
CA ALA A 307 -16.14 -16.33 -13.99
C ALA A 307 -16.23 -17.57 -14.89
N ILE A 308 -17.04 -18.56 -14.50
CA ILE A 308 -17.24 -19.79 -15.26
C ILE A 308 -17.82 -19.50 -16.65
N THR A 309 -18.86 -18.68 -16.73
CA THR A 309 -19.48 -18.28 -18.01
C THR A 309 -18.48 -17.61 -18.93
N PHE A 310 -17.60 -16.74 -18.41
CA PHE A 310 -16.56 -16.11 -19.21
C PHE A 310 -15.46 -17.10 -19.63
N LEU A 311 -15.09 -18.05 -18.77
CA LEU A 311 -14.09 -19.07 -19.09
C LEU A 311 -14.56 -19.99 -20.23
N GLU A 312 -15.83 -20.43 -20.21
CA GLU A 312 -16.43 -21.20 -21.30
C GLU A 312 -16.45 -20.41 -22.61
N LEU A 313 -16.78 -19.11 -22.54
CA LEU A 313 -16.73 -18.21 -23.69
C LEU A 313 -15.30 -18.05 -24.24
N TYR A 314 -14.30 -17.96 -23.37
CA TYR A 314 -12.90 -17.84 -23.79
C TYR A 314 -12.34 -19.12 -24.41
N ALA A 315 -12.76 -20.28 -23.90
CA ALA A 315 -12.36 -21.58 -24.41
C ALA A 315 -13.18 -22.05 -25.63
N ASP A 316 -14.26 -21.35 -25.95
CA ASP A 316 -15.24 -21.70 -27.00
C ASP A 316 -15.75 -23.16 -26.87
N ARG A 317 -15.97 -23.59 -25.62
CA ARG A 317 -16.46 -24.95 -25.29
C ARG A 317 -17.07 -25.01 -23.90
N GLU A 318 -17.94 -26.00 -23.70
CA GLU A 318 -18.47 -26.32 -22.38
C GLU A 318 -17.40 -26.93 -21.47
N MET A 319 -17.43 -26.56 -20.19
CA MET A 319 -16.52 -27.10 -19.18
C MET A 319 -17.30 -27.66 -18.00
N THR A 320 -16.74 -28.69 -17.35
CA THR A 320 -17.40 -29.30 -16.19
C THR A 320 -17.12 -28.46 -14.96
N TYR A 321 -18.17 -27.94 -14.33
CA TYR A 321 -18.04 -27.19 -13.07
C TYR A 321 -18.30 -28.07 -11.85
N PHE A 322 -17.33 -28.09 -10.94
CA PHE A 322 -17.45 -28.68 -9.61
C PHE A 322 -17.49 -27.56 -8.55
N PRO A 323 -18.65 -27.22 -7.99
CA PRO A 323 -18.72 -26.24 -6.92
C PRO A 323 -17.99 -26.79 -5.68
N CYS A 324 -16.99 -26.05 -5.21
CA CYS A 324 -16.34 -26.37 -3.96
C CYS A 324 -17.31 -25.97 -2.81
N ARG A 325 -17.65 -26.90 -1.89
CA ARG A 325 -18.47 -26.59 -0.70
C ARG A 325 -17.55 -26.14 0.44
N ASN A 326 -17.88 -25.01 1.06
CA ASN A 326 -17.34 -24.69 2.39
C ASN A 326 -17.89 -25.72 3.37
N ILE A 327 -17.03 -26.60 3.89
CA ILE A 327 -17.35 -27.46 5.05
C ILE A 327 -17.10 -26.67 6.32
#